data_AF-A0AAV7X5J5-F1
#
_entry.id   AF-A0AAV7X5J5-F1
#
_cell.length_a   1.000
_cell.length_b   1.000
_cell.length_c   1.000
_cell.angle_alpha   90.00
_cell.angle_beta   90.00
_cell.angle_gamma   90.00
#
_symmetry.space_group_name_H-M   'P 1'
#
loop_
_entity.id
_entity.type
_entity.pdbx_description
1 polymer ?
#
loop_
_entity_poly.entity_id
_entity_poly.type
_entity_poly.pdbx_seq_one_letter_code
_entity_poly.pdbx_strand_id
1 'polypeptide(L)'
;MARWLSEDIVDELSALGLAVADAKYRSAYDPEDVPGTAERLQRAADDVRRLGAHVKGSSNVQEFCDRVNDTGASTPKEVEQVAKVVKMCRQIVALEVVSEEAIVGRSALRELWVRPFQEAADELEARKDWVRFLAAMYDRLSKHDVQVRRKADLGPEIGIDYDGYLITTIEDVAMSIFIRLTYMRTSFQASRRALGPFADLGAIEAKAQALGLPAKLRPAAVNLQDANALVSMVSREPERECNDDSGELVVRGESVSVSEALATGCGGGARTVHIYATNTVFVDADVALPGGRLVIVAPRWEVLGSPKIDLNGQPGPDAGGKPGPPDSGSRGADGEAGGPGSPGGSFLGVGATFIGNKPRVTADGGRGGRGRDGGDGGSGSPGGGDGGDGGDGGVGGLGGQRGRALFVNLVGQVFQNDVSTADGPRGDGGRGGYGGTSTAHSARRRRRRRQDEAPSWIPSAISAVADVAKALINRPDRHGGEQAPAPPPPPVYHDGRPGRDNSAGSPEPPAQPLPTLWQSVPPRVLQHAESSADHPYRRRDIQRYLQELRASTAFMTLA
;
A
#
# COMPACT_ATOMS: atom_id res chain seq x y z
N MET A 1 11.24 -53.95 -8.99
CA MET A 1 11.02 -53.78 -10.44
C MET A 1 9.60 -53.31 -10.73
N ALA A 2 8.56 -54.06 -10.34
CA ALA A 2 7.14 -53.66 -10.47
C ALA A 2 6.81 -52.24 -9.96
N ARG A 3 7.25 -51.91 -8.75
CA ARG A 3 7.05 -50.58 -8.14
C ARG A 3 7.76 -49.44 -8.89
N TRP A 4 8.91 -49.72 -9.49
CA TRP A 4 9.68 -48.72 -10.23
C TRP A 4 9.04 -48.43 -11.58
N LEU A 5 8.60 -49.49 -12.29
CA LEU A 5 7.80 -49.38 -13.50
C LEU A 5 6.47 -48.65 -13.26
N SER A 6 5.84 -48.81 -12.10
CA SER A 6 4.60 -48.08 -11.80
C SER A 6 4.82 -46.58 -11.57
N GLU A 7 5.98 -46.17 -11.03
CA GLU A 7 6.31 -44.76 -10.80
C GLU A 7 6.61 -44.05 -12.14
N ASP A 8 7.45 -44.65 -12.99
CA ASP A 8 7.75 -44.10 -14.32
C ASP A 8 6.48 -43.92 -15.19
N ILE A 9 5.52 -44.86 -15.08
CA ILE A 9 4.26 -44.78 -15.83
C ILE A 9 3.38 -43.66 -15.33
N VAL A 10 3.36 -43.41 -14.01
CA VAL A 10 2.61 -42.31 -13.43
C VAL A 10 3.18 -40.98 -13.89
N ASP A 11 4.51 -40.86 -13.96
CA ASP A 11 5.18 -39.66 -14.43
C ASP A 11 4.89 -39.40 -15.92
N GLU A 12 4.95 -40.41 -16.77
CA GLU A 12 4.64 -40.27 -18.20
C GLU A 12 3.14 -40.03 -18.46
N LEU A 13 2.24 -40.63 -17.67
CA LEU A 13 0.80 -40.33 -17.73
C LEU A 13 0.48 -38.91 -17.25
N SER A 14 1.22 -38.42 -16.25
CA SER A 14 1.11 -37.03 -15.78
C SER A 14 1.62 -36.05 -16.83
N ALA A 15 2.75 -36.36 -17.45
CA ALA A 15 3.27 -35.61 -18.59
C ALA A 15 2.28 -35.60 -19.76
N LEU A 16 1.62 -36.72 -20.05
CA LEU A 16 0.56 -36.80 -21.07
C LEU A 16 -0.65 -35.94 -20.69
N GLY A 17 -1.15 -36.02 -19.45
CA GLY A 17 -2.26 -35.20 -18.96
C GLY A 17 -1.99 -33.69 -19.09
N LEU A 18 -0.80 -33.26 -18.66
CA LEU A 18 -0.32 -31.88 -18.80
C LEU A 18 -0.15 -31.47 -20.27
N ALA A 19 0.38 -32.34 -21.13
CA ALA A 19 0.54 -32.06 -22.55
C ALA A 19 -0.81 -31.87 -23.25
N VAL A 20 -1.80 -32.71 -22.93
CA VAL A 20 -3.18 -32.57 -23.44
C VAL A 20 -3.81 -31.28 -22.93
N ALA A 21 -3.65 -30.95 -21.64
CA ALA A 21 -4.15 -29.68 -21.09
C ALA A 21 -3.51 -28.46 -21.75
N ASP A 22 -2.19 -28.45 -21.95
CA ASP A 22 -1.49 -27.33 -22.59
C ASP A 22 -1.87 -27.18 -24.07
N ALA A 23 -1.96 -28.28 -24.81
CA ALA A 23 -2.40 -28.27 -26.21
C ALA A 23 -3.82 -27.72 -26.34
N LYS A 24 -4.74 -28.21 -25.49
CA LYS A 24 -6.13 -27.72 -25.45
C LYS A 24 -6.20 -26.27 -25.02
N TYR A 25 -5.43 -25.85 -24.00
CA TYR A 25 -5.33 -24.45 -23.59
C TYR A 25 -4.91 -23.53 -24.74
N ARG A 26 -3.83 -23.87 -25.46
CA ARG A 26 -3.34 -23.07 -26.60
C ARG A 26 -4.36 -22.95 -27.72
N SER A 27 -5.10 -24.00 -27.99
CA SER A 27 -6.17 -23.97 -29.00
C SER A 27 -7.42 -23.19 -28.55
N ALA A 28 -7.65 -23.13 -27.24
CA ALA A 28 -8.79 -22.45 -26.63
C ALA A 28 -8.55 -20.96 -26.37
N TYR A 29 -7.29 -20.56 -26.18
CA TYR A 29 -6.92 -19.22 -25.81
C TYR A 29 -6.92 -18.26 -27.00
N ASP A 30 -7.86 -17.33 -26.96
CA ASP A 30 -7.93 -16.16 -27.84
C ASP A 30 -7.92 -14.90 -26.96
N PRO A 31 -6.88 -14.06 -27.05
CA PRO A 31 -6.80 -12.83 -26.26
C PRO A 31 -7.85 -11.79 -26.68
N GLU A 32 -8.41 -11.87 -27.90
CA GLU A 32 -9.41 -10.91 -28.40
C GLU A 32 -10.84 -11.29 -27.99
N ASP A 33 -11.09 -12.57 -27.68
CA ASP A 33 -12.39 -13.10 -27.28
C ASP A 33 -12.31 -13.79 -25.91
N VAL A 34 -12.14 -12.98 -24.86
CA VAL A 34 -12.02 -13.45 -23.48
C VAL A 34 -13.23 -14.30 -23.02
N PRO A 35 -14.50 -13.91 -23.30
CA PRO A 35 -15.66 -14.75 -22.98
C PRO A 35 -15.63 -16.10 -23.70
N GLY A 36 -15.36 -16.12 -25.00
CA GLY A 36 -15.27 -17.38 -25.74
C GLY A 36 -14.08 -18.22 -25.32
N THR A 37 -12.97 -17.61 -24.86
CA THR A 37 -11.82 -18.33 -24.31
C THR A 37 -12.22 -19.10 -23.05
N ALA A 38 -13.00 -18.50 -22.15
CA ALA A 38 -13.51 -19.20 -20.97
C ALA A 38 -14.40 -20.40 -21.33
N GLU A 39 -15.25 -20.27 -22.35
CA GLU A 39 -16.10 -21.38 -22.84
C GLU A 39 -15.30 -22.49 -23.53
N ARG A 40 -14.27 -22.13 -24.31
CA ARG A 40 -13.37 -23.09 -24.96
C ARG A 40 -12.53 -23.85 -23.92
N LEU A 41 -12.06 -23.17 -22.86
CA LEU A 41 -11.37 -23.80 -21.74
C LEU A 41 -12.27 -24.75 -20.95
N GLN A 42 -13.54 -24.41 -20.75
CA GLN A 42 -14.50 -25.33 -20.13
C GLN A 42 -14.68 -26.60 -20.98
N ARG A 43 -14.88 -26.45 -22.30
CA ARG A 43 -15.00 -27.58 -23.22
C ARG A 43 -13.74 -28.45 -23.21
N ALA A 44 -12.56 -27.83 -23.16
CA ALA A 44 -11.30 -28.54 -23.02
C ALA A 44 -11.22 -29.36 -21.71
N ALA A 45 -11.62 -28.78 -20.58
CA ALA A 45 -11.65 -29.50 -19.30
C ALA A 45 -12.63 -30.68 -19.35
N ASP A 46 -13.80 -30.51 -19.96
CA ASP A 46 -14.80 -31.56 -20.12
C ASP A 46 -14.31 -32.70 -21.04
N ASP A 47 -13.56 -32.38 -22.10
CA ASP A 47 -12.90 -33.36 -22.96
C ASP A 47 -11.89 -34.21 -22.17
N VAL A 48 -11.04 -33.57 -21.35
CA VAL A 48 -10.05 -34.27 -20.51
C VAL A 48 -10.73 -35.15 -19.46
N ARG A 49 -11.85 -34.71 -18.88
CA ARG A 49 -12.67 -35.52 -17.95
C ARG A 49 -13.29 -36.72 -18.65
N ARG A 50 -13.83 -36.53 -19.85
CA ARG A 50 -14.38 -37.63 -20.66
C ARG A 50 -13.29 -38.66 -20.98
N LEU A 51 -12.09 -38.20 -21.30
CA LEU A 51 -10.94 -39.06 -21.49
C LEU A 51 -10.61 -39.87 -20.22
N GLY A 52 -10.46 -39.21 -19.08
CA GLY A 52 -10.22 -39.88 -17.80
C GLY A 52 -11.34 -40.89 -17.43
N ALA A 53 -12.60 -40.57 -17.69
CA ALA A 53 -13.73 -41.46 -17.47
C ALA A 53 -13.75 -42.67 -18.42
N HIS A 54 -13.39 -42.45 -19.70
CA HIS A 54 -13.27 -43.51 -20.69
C HIS A 54 -12.17 -44.50 -20.30
N VAL A 55 -11.05 -43.98 -19.82
CA VAL A 55 -9.90 -44.75 -19.35
C VAL A 55 -10.19 -45.48 -18.03
N LYS A 56 -10.96 -44.87 -17.12
CA LYS A 56 -11.41 -45.49 -15.86
C LYS A 56 -12.25 -46.77 -16.08
N GLY A 57 -12.94 -46.85 -17.21
CA GLY A 57 -13.78 -47.98 -17.58
C GLY A 57 -13.00 -49.27 -17.89
N SER A 58 -11.70 -49.20 -18.13
CA SER A 58 -10.89 -50.37 -18.48
C SER A 58 -10.84 -51.40 -17.35
N SER A 59 -10.98 -52.66 -17.72
CA SER A 59 -10.97 -53.82 -16.82
C SER A 59 -9.58 -54.44 -16.66
N ASN A 60 -8.67 -54.15 -17.58
CA ASN A 60 -7.28 -54.62 -17.62
C ASN A 60 -6.37 -53.63 -18.36
N VAL A 61 -5.05 -53.88 -18.31
CA VAL A 61 -4.02 -53.03 -18.93
C VAL A 61 -4.20 -52.94 -20.44
N GLN A 62 -4.45 -54.07 -21.13
CA GLN A 62 -4.62 -54.07 -22.58
C GLN A 62 -5.77 -53.16 -23.04
N GLU A 63 -6.93 -53.26 -22.38
CA GLU A 63 -8.09 -52.42 -22.67
C GLU A 63 -7.82 -50.93 -22.37
N PHE A 64 -7.02 -50.62 -21.34
CA PHE A 64 -6.54 -49.26 -21.10
C PHE A 64 -5.70 -48.74 -22.25
N CYS A 65 -4.75 -49.55 -22.73
CA CYS A 65 -3.82 -49.16 -23.78
C CYS A 65 -4.54 -48.97 -25.12
N ASP A 66 -5.49 -49.85 -25.44
CA ASP A 66 -6.32 -49.72 -26.64
C ASP A 66 -7.16 -48.43 -26.58
N ARG A 67 -7.79 -48.14 -25.43
CA ARG A 67 -8.55 -46.90 -25.23
C ARG A 67 -7.69 -45.63 -25.27
N VAL A 68 -6.46 -45.65 -24.75
CA VAL A 68 -5.50 -44.52 -24.84
C VAL A 68 -5.06 -44.32 -26.29
N ASN A 69 -4.86 -45.38 -27.06
CA ASN A 69 -4.50 -45.32 -28.47
C ASN A 69 -5.67 -44.77 -29.33
N ASP A 70 -6.91 -45.05 -28.93
CA ASP A 70 -8.13 -44.59 -29.62
C ASP A 70 -8.50 -43.12 -29.33
N THR A 71 -7.75 -42.43 -28.46
CA THR A 71 -8.05 -41.04 -28.05
C THR A 71 -7.94 -40.00 -29.16
N GLY A 72 -7.46 -40.37 -30.34
CA GLY A 72 -7.40 -39.48 -31.50
C GLY A 72 -6.50 -38.27 -31.25
N ALA A 73 -5.29 -38.50 -30.71
CA ALA A 73 -4.28 -37.48 -30.49
C ALA A 73 -4.13 -36.58 -31.73
N SER A 74 -4.21 -35.26 -31.52
CA SER A 74 -4.38 -34.28 -32.59
C SER A 74 -3.13 -33.44 -32.85
N THR A 75 -2.20 -33.42 -31.87
CA THR A 75 -0.95 -32.66 -31.97
C THR A 75 0.30 -33.57 -31.95
N PRO A 76 1.44 -33.16 -32.56
CA PRO A 76 2.65 -33.97 -32.57
C PRO A 76 3.18 -34.36 -31.18
N LYS A 77 3.06 -33.45 -30.20
CA LYS A 77 3.46 -33.73 -28.80
C LYS A 77 2.53 -34.73 -28.12
N GLU A 78 1.21 -34.62 -28.34
CA GLU A 78 0.25 -35.62 -27.85
C GLU A 78 0.56 -36.99 -28.47
N VAL A 79 0.82 -37.06 -29.77
CA VAL A 79 1.16 -38.30 -30.48
C VAL A 79 2.43 -38.94 -29.91
N GLU A 80 3.47 -38.15 -29.63
CA GLU A 80 4.70 -38.65 -29.02
C GLU A 80 4.46 -39.23 -27.62
N GLN A 81 3.69 -38.52 -26.78
CA GLN A 81 3.42 -38.96 -25.41
C GLN A 81 2.50 -40.18 -25.38
N VAL A 82 1.47 -40.23 -26.24
CA VAL A 82 0.64 -41.42 -26.42
C VAL A 82 1.49 -42.61 -26.87
N ALA A 83 2.44 -42.41 -27.80
CA ALA A 83 3.34 -43.49 -28.25
C ALA A 83 4.24 -44.02 -27.11
N LYS A 84 4.74 -43.14 -26.23
CA LYS A 84 5.51 -43.54 -25.04
C LYS A 84 4.66 -44.36 -24.06
N VAL A 85 3.46 -43.86 -23.74
CA VAL A 85 2.53 -44.55 -22.84
C VAL A 85 2.13 -45.92 -23.43
N VAL A 86 1.78 -46.01 -24.71
CA VAL A 86 1.46 -47.27 -25.40
C VAL A 86 2.63 -48.24 -25.39
N LYS A 87 3.88 -47.76 -25.51
CA LYS A 87 5.07 -48.60 -25.41
C LYS A 87 5.24 -49.18 -24.01
N MET A 88 5.08 -48.38 -22.95
CA MET A 88 5.18 -48.85 -21.56
C MET A 88 4.06 -49.82 -21.21
N CYS A 89 2.85 -49.53 -21.69
CA CYS A 89 1.69 -50.41 -21.69
C CYS A 89 2.01 -51.84 -22.17
N ARG A 90 2.63 -51.96 -23.35
CA ARG A 90 3.04 -53.26 -23.91
C ARG A 90 4.07 -53.97 -23.05
N GLN A 91 4.97 -53.24 -22.40
CA GLN A 91 5.96 -53.81 -21.49
C GLN A 91 5.32 -54.38 -20.22
N ILE A 92 4.31 -53.70 -19.64
CA ILE A 92 3.57 -54.24 -18.49
C ILE A 92 2.83 -55.51 -18.88
N VAL A 93 2.10 -55.52 -20.00
CA VAL A 93 1.35 -56.69 -20.46
C VAL A 93 2.31 -57.88 -20.66
N ALA A 94 3.47 -57.66 -21.26
CA ALA A 94 4.48 -58.70 -21.41
C ALA A 94 4.99 -59.23 -20.05
N LEU A 95 5.18 -58.36 -19.05
CA LEU A 95 5.61 -58.76 -17.72
C LEU A 95 4.50 -59.50 -16.96
N GLU A 96 3.23 -59.12 -17.09
CA GLU A 96 2.09 -59.85 -16.48
C GLU A 96 1.98 -61.28 -17.04
N VAL A 97 2.19 -61.45 -18.35
CA VAL A 97 2.20 -62.78 -18.98
C VAL A 97 3.35 -63.65 -18.46
N VAL A 98 4.54 -63.07 -18.27
CA VAL A 98 5.73 -63.81 -17.83
C VAL A 98 5.70 -64.14 -16.33
N SER A 99 5.07 -63.29 -15.51
CA SER A 99 5.07 -63.44 -14.05
C SER A 99 3.95 -64.33 -13.52
N GLU A 100 2.94 -64.68 -14.32
CA GLU A 100 1.71 -65.39 -13.93
C GLU A 100 0.91 -64.72 -12.78
N GLU A 101 1.36 -63.55 -12.30
CA GLU A 101 0.75 -62.76 -11.26
C GLU A 101 0.39 -61.37 -11.80
N ALA A 102 -0.73 -60.81 -11.33
CA ALA A 102 -1.06 -59.42 -11.63
C ALA A 102 -0.06 -58.50 -10.92
N ILE A 103 0.85 -57.90 -11.68
CA ILE A 103 1.98 -57.10 -11.19
C ILE A 103 1.51 -55.90 -10.36
N VAL A 104 0.30 -55.41 -10.62
CA VAL A 104 -0.32 -54.33 -9.86
C VAL A 104 -1.80 -54.66 -9.61
N GLY A 105 -2.26 -54.48 -8.37
CA GLY A 105 -3.67 -54.66 -8.03
C GLY A 105 -4.56 -53.75 -8.88
N ARG A 106 -5.62 -54.32 -9.49
CA ARG A 106 -6.51 -53.61 -10.44
C ARG A 106 -7.11 -52.31 -9.89
N SER A 107 -7.31 -52.22 -8.58
CA SER A 107 -7.79 -51.00 -7.93
C SER A 107 -6.74 -49.89 -7.86
N ALA A 108 -5.48 -50.24 -7.58
CA ALA A 108 -4.37 -49.29 -7.49
C ALA A 108 -4.04 -48.67 -8.86
N LEU A 109 -4.06 -49.48 -9.93
CA LEU A 109 -3.88 -49.00 -11.31
C LEU A 109 -4.96 -47.99 -11.70
N ARG A 110 -6.22 -48.23 -11.32
CA ARG A 110 -7.33 -47.31 -11.63
C ARG A 110 -7.15 -45.94 -11.01
N GLU A 111 -6.71 -45.84 -9.77
CA GLU A 111 -6.48 -44.54 -9.14
C GLU A 111 -5.22 -43.86 -9.68
N LEU A 112 -4.13 -44.61 -9.86
CA LEU A 112 -2.87 -44.07 -10.39
C LEU A 112 -3.00 -43.53 -11.82
N TRP A 113 -3.85 -44.13 -12.64
CA TRP A 113 -4.00 -43.75 -14.04
C TRP A 113 -5.03 -42.66 -14.30
N VAL A 114 -6.07 -42.57 -13.47
CA VAL A 114 -7.15 -41.58 -13.66
C VAL A 114 -6.78 -40.24 -13.04
N ARG A 115 -6.01 -40.25 -11.96
CA ARG A 115 -5.62 -39.06 -11.20
C ARG A 115 -4.97 -37.97 -12.07
N PRO A 116 -4.00 -38.25 -12.97
CA PRO A 116 -3.36 -37.19 -13.73
C PRO A 116 -4.29 -36.48 -14.72
N PHE A 117 -5.27 -37.18 -15.28
CA PHE A 117 -6.30 -36.57 -16.14
C PHE A 117 -7.27 -35.70 -15.33
N GLN A 118 -7.59 -36.09 -14.10
CA GLN A 118 -8.40 -35.25 -13.20
C GLN A 118 -7.64 -33.98 -12.82
N GLU A 119 -6.37 -34.10 -12.45
CA GLU A 119 -5.51 -32.95 -12.11
C GLU A 119 -5.37 -31.98 -13.30
N ALA A 120 -5.17 -32.50 -14.52
CA ALA A 120 -5.12 -31.71 -15.75
C ALA A 120 -6.44 -30.97 -16.06
N ALA A 121 -7.59 -31.63 -15.84
CA ALA A 121 -8.90 -31.01 -16.02
C ALA A 121 -9.16 -29.90 -14.98
N ASP A 122 -8.77 -30.13 -13.73
CA ASP A 122 -8.92 -29.15 -12.66
C ASP A 122 -8.01 -27.92 -12.89
N GLU A 123 -6.82 -28.11 -13.47
CA GLU A 123 -5.95 -27.01 -13.87
C GLU A 123 -6.58 -26.15 -14.97
N LEU A 124 -7.17 -26.76 -16.01
CA LEU A 124 -7.88 -26.03 -17.07
C LEU A 124 -9.06 -25.22 -16.51
N GLU A 125 -9.78 -25.75 -15.53
CA GLU A 125 -10.87 -25.06 -14.87
C GLU A 125 -10.38 -23.88 -14.01
N ALA A 126 -9.26 -24.03 -13.30
CA ALA A 126 -8.62 -22.93 -12.58
C ALA A 126 -8.17 -21.81 -13.53
N ARG A 127 -7.65 -22.17 -14.72
CA ARG A 127 -7.26 -21.20 -15.76
C ARG A 127 -8.48 -20.45 -16.33
N LYS A 128 -9.63 -21.12 -16.53
CA LYS A 128 -10.90 -20.49 -16.92
C LYS A 128 -11.31 -19.39 -15.93
N ASP A 129 -11.23 -19.67 -14.63
CA ASP A 129 -11.61 -18.69 -13.61
C ASP A 129 -10.68 -17.47 -13.61
N TRP A 130 -9.39 -17.68 -13.89
CA TRP A 130 -8.40 -16.62 -14.11
C TRP A 130 -8.75 -15.73 -15.32
N VAL A 131 -9.10 -16.34 -16.45
CA VAL A 131 -9.51 -15.61 -17.66
C VAL A 131 -10.76 -14.78 -17.40
N ARG A 132 -11.76 -15.34 -16.69
CA ARG A 132 -12.97 -14.60 -16.28
C ARG A 132 -12.67 -13.45 -15.35
N PHE A 133 -11.73 -13.64 -14.42
CA PHE A 133 -11.27 -12.58 -13.52
C PHE A 133 -10.61 -11.44 -14.30
N LEU A 134 -9.68 -11.75 -15.21
CA LEU A 134 -9.03 -10.76 -16.07
C LEU A 134 -10.05 -9.99 -16.94
N ALA A 135 -11.04 -10.69 -17.51
CA ALA A 135 -12.12 -10.05 -18.26
C ALA A 135 -12.91 -9.06 -17.41
N ALA A 136 -13.30 -9.47 -16.20
CA ALA A 136 -14.05 -8.62 -15.27
C ALA A 136 -13.23 -7.42 -14.79
N MET A 137 -11.93 -7.60 -14.59
CA MET A 137 -11.01 -6.53 -14.22
C MET A 137 -10.84 -5.53 -15.38
N TYR A 138 -10.62 -6.03 -16.61
CA TYR A 138 -10.50 -5.20 -17.80
C TYR A 138 -11.79 -4.41 -18.09
N ASP A 139 -12.96 -5.04 -18.00
CA ASP A 139 -14.25 -4.38 -18.17
C ASP A 139 -14.47 -3.27 -17.13
N ARG A 140 -14.06 -3.49 -15.87
CA ARG A 140 -14.15 -2.46 -14.82
C ARG A 140 -13.16 -1.32 -15.02
N LEU A 141 -11.92 -1.61 -15.39
CA LEU A 141 -10.88 -0.60 -15.64
C LEU A 141 -11.17 0.20 -16.91
N SER A 142 -11.63 -0.43 -17.99
CA SER A 142 -12.03 0.28 -19.22
C SER A 142 -13.26 1.16 -19.02
N LYS A 143 -14.26 0.71 -18.25
CA LYS A 143 -15.39 1.56 -17.85
C LYS A 143 -14.93 2.75 -17.02
N HIS A 144 -13.94 2.57 -16.15
CA HIS A 144 -13.33 3.67 -15.40
C HIS A 144 -12.61 4.66 -16.33
N ASP A 145 -11.79 4.19 -17.28
CA ASP A 145 -11.10 5.07 -18.24
C ASP A 145 -12.08 5.84 -19.14
N VAL A 146 -13.18 5.21 -19.54
CA VAL A 146 -14.27 5.87 -20.28
C VAL A 146 -14.94 6.94 -19.40
N GLN A 147 -15.12 6.69 -18.11
CA GLN A 147 -15.67 7.68 -17.17
C GLN A 147 -14.69 8.86 -16.93
N VAL A 148 -13.39 8.58 -16.82
CA VAL A 148 -12.34 9.60 -16.69
C VAL A 148 -12.25 10.47 -17.95
N ARG A 149 -12.31 9.87 -19.15
CA ARG A 149 -12.33 10.63 -20.42
C ARG A 149 -13.60 11.47 -20.59
N ARG A 150 -14.77 10.93 -20.25
CA ARG A 150 -16.03 11.71 -20.23
C ARG A 150 -15.97 12.89 -19.26
N LYS A 151 -15.25 12.78 -18.14
CA LYS A 151 -15.00 13.89 -17.20
C LYS A 151 -14.11 14.97 -17.79
N ALA A 152 -13.10 14.59 -18.59
CA ALA A 152 -12.25 15.55 -19.31
C ALA A 152 -13.04 16.31 -20.39
N ASP A 153 -14.00 15.65 -21.05
CA ASP A 153 -14.81 16.25 -22.11
C ASP A 153 -15.96 17.14 -21.58
N LEU A 154 -16.43 16.94 -20.34
CA LEU A 154 -17.56 17.67 -19.77
C LEU A 154 -17.22 19.02 -19.14
N GLY A 155 -15.94 19.40 -19.08
CA GLY A 155 -15.49 20.71 -18.62
C GLY A 155 -15.77 21.03 -17.13
N PRO A 156 -15.10 22.03 -16.55
CA PRO A 156 -15.15 22.35 -15.12
C PRO A 156 -16.46 23.02 -14.62
N GLU A 157 -17.49 23.16 -15.46
CA GLU A 157 -18.65 24.04 -15.14
C GLU A 157 -19.71 23.40 -14.24
N ILE A 158 -19.68 22.09 -14.00
CA ILE A 158 -20.67 21.44 -13.14
C ILE A 158 -20.04 21.14 -11.77
N GLY A 159 -20.16 22.10 -10.85
CA GLY A 159 -19.67 22.06 -9.47
C GLY A 159 -20.38 21.05 -8.56
N ILE A 160 -20.41 19.78 -8.96
CA ILE A 160 -20.87 18.68 -8.12
C ILE A 160 -19.63 17.96 -7.58
N ASP A 161 -19.51 17.95 -6.25
CA ASP A 161 -18.44 17.29 -5.50
C ASP A 161 -18.60 15.75 -5.59
N TYR A 162 -17.95 15.16 -6.59
CA TYR A 162 -17.98 13.71 -6.88
C TYR A 162 -16.83 12.92 -6.24
N ASP A 163 -15.91 13.57 -5.52
CA ASP A 163 -14.69 12.91 -5.00
C ASP A 163 -15.02 11.85 -3.93
N GLY A 164 -16.15 11.99 -3.23
CA GLY A 164 -16.63 10.98 -2.27
C GLY A 164 -17.20 9.70 -2.90
N TYR A 165 -17.77 9.76 -4.10
CA TYR A 165 -18.45 8.63 -4.76
C TYR A 165 -17.49 7.78 -5.62
N LEU A 166 -16.36 8.36 -6.05
CA LEU A 166 -15.32 7.69 -6.83
C LEU A 166 -14.43 6.78 -5.96
N ILE A 167 -14.29 7.11 -4.66
CA ILE A 167 -13.43 6.37 -3.73
C ILE A 167 -14.09 5.08 -3.27
N THR A 168 -15.41 5.08 -3.03
CA THR A 168 -16.16 3.87 -2.66
C THR A 168 -16.16 2.82 -3.78
N THR A 169 -16.18 3.23 -5.05
CA THR A 169 -16.15 2.29 -6.17
C THR A 169 -14.78 1.66 -6.38
N ILE A 170 -13.68 2.37 -6.13
CA ILE A 170 -12.32 1.79 -6.18
C ILE A 170 -12.12 0.78 -5.05
N GLU A 171 -12.57 1.11 -3.83
CA GLU A 171 -12.51 0.18 -2.68
C GLU A 171 -13.40 -1.04 -2.89
N ASP A 172 -14.62 -0.88 -3.43
CA ASP A 172 -15.53 -2.00 -3.75
C ASP A 172 -14.99 -2.88 -4.88
N VAL A 173 -14.35 -2.28 -5.89
CA VAL A 173 -13.71 -3.02 -6.98
C VAL A 173 -12.48 -3.77 -6.45
N ALA A 174 -11.65 -3.14 -5.63
CA ALA A 174 -10.51 -3.77 -4.98
C ALA A 174 -10.92 -4.90 -4.02
N MET A 175 -12.00 -4.72 -3.26
CA MET A 175 -12.54 -5.73 -2.34
C MET A 175 -13.16 -6.91 -3.10
N SER A 176 -13.88 -6.65 -4.20
CA SER A 176 -14.39 -7.68 -5.11
C SER A 176 -13.28 -8.46 -5.81
N ILE A 177 -12.16 -7.79 -6.13
CA ILE A 177 -10.94 -8.42 -6.67
C ILE A 177 -10.29 -9.28 -5.59
N PHE A 178 -10.16 -8.76 -4.37
CA PHE A 178 -9.59 -9.45 -3.21
C PHE A 178 -10.33 -10.76 -2.89
N ILE A 179 -11.66 -10.73 -2.72
CA ILE A 179 -12.48 -11.92 -2.40
C ILE A 179 -12.30 -13.04 -3.44
N ARG A 180 -12.24 -12.68 -4.73
CA ARG A 180 -12.08 -13.67 -5.82
C ARG A 180 -10.65 -14.20 -5.93
N LEU A 181 -9.63 -13.36 -5.73
CA LEU A 181 -8.23 -13.79 -5.70
C LEU A 181 -7.93 -14.70 -4.49
N THR A 182 -8.53 -14.45 -3.32
CA THR A 182 -8.37 -15.30 -2.12
C THR A 182 -8.99 -16.69 -2.33
N TYR A 183 -10.16 -16.76 -2.97
CA TYR A 183 -10.83 -18.02 -3.32
C TYR A 183 -10.02 -18.84 -4.34
N MET A 184 -9.49 -18.20 -5.38
CA MET A 184 -8.68 -18.88 -6.41
C MET A 184 -7.33 -19.38 -5.87
N ARG A 185 -6.70 -18.62 -4.97
CA ARG A 185 -5.43 -19.01 -4.33
C ARG A 185 -5.57 -20.23 -3.43
N THR A 186 -6.66 -20.33 -2.67
CA THR A 186 -6.91 -21.49 -1.81
C THR A 186 -7.10 -22.76 -2.65
N SER A 187 -7.77 -22.65 -3.79
CA SER A 187 -7.88 -23.74 -4.77
C SER A 187 -6.51 -24.13 -5.36
N PHE A 188 -5.72 -23.17 -5.84
CA PHE A 188 -4.42 -23.44 -6.46
C PHE A 188 -3.36 -23.98 -5.48
N GLN A 189 -3.33 -23.48 -4.23
CA GLN A 189 -2.43 -23.99 -3.20
C GLN A 189 -2.86 -25.37 -2.67
N ALA A 190 -4.15 -25.69 -2.68
CA ALA A 190 -4.63 -27.05 -2.39
C ALA A 190 -4.14 -28.04 -3.46
N SER A 191 -4.21 -27.67 -4.75
CA SER A 191 -3.66 -28.47 -5.85
C SER A 191 -2.14 -28.64 -5.75
N ARG A 192 -1.39 -27.58 -5.37
CA ARG A 192 0.07 -27.66 -5.20
C ARG A 192 0.51 -28.47 -3.99
N ARG A 193 -0.28 -28.50 -2.91
CA ARG A 193 -0.02 -29.35 -1.74
C ARG A 193 -0.35 -30.82 -1.99
N ALA A 194 -1.28 -31.12 -2.90
CA ALA A 194 -1.57 -32.48 -3.35
C ALA A 194 -0.42 -33.11 -4.17
N LEU A 195 0.52 -32.29 -4.68
CA LEU A 195 1.69 -32.71 -5.47
C LEU A 195 2.96 -32.98 -4.65
N GLY A 196 2.96 -32.74 -3.33
CA GLY A 196 4.01 -33.17 -2.40
C GLY A 196 5.41 -32.50 -2.56
N PRO A 197 6.30 -32.62 -1.54
CA PRO A 197 7.65 -32.06 -1.59
C PRO A 197 8.69 -33.10 -2.06
N PHE A 198 9.26 -32.90 -3.25
CA PHE A 198 10.49 -33.58 -3.66
C PHE A 198 11.64 -32.57 -3.72
N ALA A 199 12.54 -32.63 -2.74
CA ALA A 199 13.92 -32.17 -2.86
C ALA A 199 14.74 -32.63 -1.64
N ASP A 200 15.21 -33.88 -1.67
CA ASP A 200 16.52 -34.21 -1.10
C ASP A 200 17.24 -35.15 -2.07
N LEU A 201 17.82 -34.52 -3.10
CA LEU A 201 18.66 -35.19 -4.11
C LEU A 201 19.88 -35.88 -3.46
N GLY A 202 20.35 -35.40 -2.30
CA GLY A 202 21.49 -35.98 -1.59
C GLY A 202 21.17 -37.35 -0.98
N ALA A 203 19.94 -37.56 -0.51
CA ALA A 203 19.49 -38.84 0.02
C ALA A 203 19.36 -39.93 -1.06
N ILE A 204 19.08 -39.54 -2.30
CA ILE A 204 18.96 -40.46 -3.46
C ILE A 204 20.35 -40.90 -3.94
N GLU A 205 21.30 -39.97 -3.99
CA GLU A 205 22.68 -40.23 -4.44
C GLU A 205 23.45 -41.10 -3.44
N ALA A 206 23.28 -40.86 -2.13
CA ALA A 206 23.87 -41.69 -1.07
C ALA A 206 23.34 -43.13 -1.10
N LYS A 207 22.08 -43.32 -1.50
CA LYS A 207 21.43 -44.64 -1.55
C LYS A 207 21.78 -45.41 -2.82
N ALA A 208 22.03 -44.71 -3.94
CA ALA A 208 22.54 -45.31 -5.17
C ALA A 208 23.98 -45.81 -5.01
N GLN A 209 24.84 -45.08 -4.28
CA GLN A 209 26.19 -45.53 -3.94
C GLN A 209 26.20 -46.74 -3.01
N ALA A 210 25.30 -46.79 -2.02
CA ALA A 210 25.17 -47.92 -1.11
C ALA A 210 24.72 -49.23 -1.81
N LEU A 211 24.13 -49.13 -3.01
CA LEU A 211 23.62 -50.28 -3.78
C LEU A 211 24.57 -50.76 -4.89
N GLY A 212 25.78 -50.21 -4.99
CA GLY A 212 26.79 -50.69 -5.95
C GLY A 212 26.45 -50.42 -7.42
N LEU A 213 25.51 -49.51 -7.69
CA LEU A 213 25.20 -49.09 -9.05
C LEU A 213 26.38 -48.28 -9.62
N PRO A 214 26.79 -48.51 -10.88
CA PRO A 214 27.95 -47.83 -11.45
C PRO A 214 27.73 -46.31 -11.43
N ALA A 215 28.66 -45.58 -10.82
CA ALA A 215 28.66 -44.14 -10.57
C ALA A 215 28.71 -43.23 -11.83
N LYS A 216 28.21 -43.72 -12.97
CA LYS A 216 28.01 -42.95 -14.19
C LYS A 216 26.53 -42.96 -14.56
N LEU A 217 25.68 -42.45 -13.66
CA LEU A 217 24.61 -41.62 -14.16
C LEU A 217 25.30 -40.41 -14.80
N ARG A 218 25.56 -40.48 -16.10
CA ARG A 218 25.71 -39.25 -16.88
C ARG A 218 24.44 -38.49 -16.54
N PRO A 219 24.51 -37.28 -15.93
CA PRO A 219 23.31 -36.48 -15.80
C PRO A 219 22.77 -36.42 -17.23
N ALA A 220 21.54 -36.92 -17.43
CA ALA A 220 20.77 -36.55 -18.60
C ALA A 220 20.97 -35.05 -18.68
N ALA A 221 21.68 -34.60 -19.71
CA ALA A 221 22.19 -33.26 -19.80
C ALA A 221 21.01 -32.36 -19.43
N VAL A 222 21.04 -31.76 -18.23
CA VAL A 222 20.20 -30.61 -17.94
C VAL A 222 20.55 -29.72 -19.10
N ASN A 223 19.59 -29.61 -20.03
CA ASN A 223 19.87 -29.12 -21.35
C ASN A 223 20.54 -27.78 -21.10
N LEU A 224 21.82 -27.66 -21.45
CA LEU A 224 22.58 -26.45 -21.15
C LEU A 224 21.87 -25.24 -21.80
N GLN A 225 21.03 -25.49 -22.81
CA GLN A 225 20.08 -24.53 -23.36
C GLN A 225 18.94 -24.14 -22.41
N ASP A 226 18.38 -25.04 -21.60
CA ASP A 226 17.34 -24.72 -20.63
C ASP A 226 17.92 -23.98 -19.42
N ALA A 227 19.12 -24.36 -18.97
CA ALA A 227 19.85 -23.60 -17.96
C ALA A 227 20.28 -22.22 -18.50
N ASN A 228 20.76 -22.14 -19.75
CA ASN A 228 21.03 -20.85 -20.40
C ASN A 228 19.76 -20.07 -20.72
N ALA A 229 18.61 -20.71 -20.94
CA ALA A 229 17.31 -20.06 -21.11
C ALA A 229 16.79 -19.51 -19.79
N LEU A 230 16.96 -20.26 -18.69
CA LEU A 230 16.65 -19.79 -17.33
C LEU A 230 17.60 -18.66 -16.92
N VAL A 231 18.89 -18.80 -17.17
CA VAL A 231 19.89 -17.76 -16.93
C VAL A 231 19.60 -16.55 -17.81
N SER A 232 19.26 -16.71 -19.08
CA SER A 232 18.91 -15.58 -19.96
C SER A 232 17.53 -14.97 -19.67
N MET A 233 16.59 -15.70 -19.07
CA MET A 233 15.35 -15.14 -18.52
C MET A 233 15.63 -14.35 -17.24
N VAL A 234 16.41 -14.92 -16.31
CA VAL A 234 16.78 -14.28 -15.03
C VAL A 234 17.75 -13.11 -15.22
N SER A 235 18.53 -13.13 -16.30
CA SER A 235 19.53 -12.09 -16.64
C SER A 235 19.01 -11.09 -17.67
N ARG A 236 17.71 -11.12 -18.02
CA ARG A 236 17.13 -10.02 -18.77
C ARG A 236 17.13 -8.79 -17.89
N GLU A 237 17.92 -7.82 -18.29
CA GLU A 237 17.85 -6.49 -17.70
C GLU A 237 16.39 -5.99 -17.78
N PRO A 238 15.87 -5.39 -16.70
CA PRO A 238 14.55 -4.83 -16.70
C PRO A 238 14.45 -3.75 -17.78
N GLU A 239 13.35 -3.77 -18.53
CA GLU A 239 13.00 -2.76 -19.50
C GLU A 239 12.71 -1.44 -18.77
N ARG A 240 13.23 -0.34 -19.31
CA ARG A 240 13.11 1.00 -18.71
C ARG A 240 12.60 1.96 -19.75
N GLU A 241 11.56 2.69 -19.36
CA GLU A 241 10.98 3.76 -20.15
C GLU A 241 10.99 5.02 -19.30
N CYS A 242 11.75 6.02 -19.72
CA CYS A 242 11.78 7.32 -19.06
C CYS A 242 11.11 8.35 -19.96
N ASN A 243 10.18 9.12 -19.39
CA ASN A 243 9.54 10.24 -20.03
C ASN A 243 10.06 11.53 -19.38
N ASP A 244 11.05 12.16 -20.01
CA ASP A 244 11.72 13.36 -19.50
C ASP A 244 10.76 14.56 -19.31
N ASP A 245 9.72 14.66 -20.14
CA ASP A 245 8.75 15.77 -20.08
C ASP A 245 7.87 15.68 -18.82
N SER A 246 7.45 14.47 -18.47
CA SER A 246 6.61 14.21 -17.30
C SER A 246 7.42 13.92 -16.01
N GLY A 247 8.69 13.56 -16.15
CA GLY A 247 9.50 13.02 -15.06
C GLY A 247 9.01 11.64 -14.59
N GLU A 248 8.39 10.85 -15.47
CA GLU A 248 7.92 9.50 -15.17
C GLU A 248 8.95 8.45 -15.59
N LEU A 249 9.27 7.53 -14.67
CA LEU A 249 10.11 6.36 -14.92
C LEU A 249 9.28 5.09 -14.73
N VAL A 250 9.19 4.28 -15.77
CA VAL A 250 8.54 2.97 -15.74
C VAL A 250 9.58 1.88 -15.93
N VAL A 251 9.69 0.99 -14.95
CA VAL A 251 10.61 -0.15 -14.96
C VAL A 251 9.80 -1.44 -14.93
N ARG A 252 10.08 -2.35 -15.87
CA ARG A 252 9.38 -3.63 -16.03
C ARG A 252 10.38 -4.77 -16.11
N GLY A 253 10.18 -5.83 -15.33
CA GLY A 253 11.06 -7.00 -15.39
C GLY A 253 10.43 -8.23 -14.77
N GLU A 254 11.10 -9.37 -14.91
CA GLU A 254 10.69 -10.58 -14.16
C GLU A 254 11.01 -10.41 -12.68
N SER A 255 12.27 -10.07 -12.40
CA SER A 255 12.69 -9.62 -11.08
C SER A 255 13.37 -8.26 -11.22
N VAL A 256 13.08 -7.35 -10.30
CA VAL A 256 13.60 -5.98 -10.35
C VAL A 256 14.20 -5.61 -9.01
N SER A 257 15.45 -5.16 -9.01
CA SER A 257 16.06 -4.51 -7.85
C SER A 257 15.69 -3.02 -7.86
N VAL A 258 15.36 -2.46 -6.69
CA VAL A 258 15.06 -1.04 -6.54
C VAL A 258 16.31 -0.19 -6.80
N SER A 259 17.48 -0.62 -6.34
CA SER A 259 18.74 0.06 -6.63
C SER A 259 19.03 0.10 -8.12
N GLU A 260 18.78 -1.01 -8.83
CA GLU A 260 18.97 -1.12 -10.26
C GLU A 260 17.98 -0.24 -11.04
N ALA A 261 16.70 -0.25 -10.64
CA ALA A 261 15.64 0.55 -11.23
C ALA A 261 15.94 2.06 -11.15
N LEU A 262 16.54 2.51 -10.03
CA LEU A 262 16.86 3.92 -9.79
C LEU A 262 18.24 4.35 -10.32
N ALA A 263 19.12 3.41 -10.65
CA ALA A 263 20.48 3.71 -11.11
C ALA A 263 20.53 4.40 -12.49
N THR A 264 19.49 4.25 -13.32
CA THR A 264 19.43 4.92 -14.62
C THR A 264 18.85 6.31 -14.48
N GLY A 265 19.71 7.31 -14.59
CA GLY A 265 19.36 8.72 -14.54
C GLY A 265 18.42 9.11 -15.68
N CYS A 266 17.12 9.20 -15.39
CA CYS A 266 16.24 10.15 -16.06
C CYS A 266 16.87 11.55 -15.90
N GLY A 267 17.13 12.25 -17.01
CA GLY A 267 18.04 13.41 -17.06
C GLY A 267 17.67 14.59 -16.13
N GLY A 268 16.45 14.62 -15.59
CA GLY A 268 15.96 15.63 -14.65
C GLY A 268 15.58 15.10 -13.26
N GLY A 269 15.83 13.82 -12.96
CA GLY A 269 15.32 13.14 -11.77
C GLY A 269 13.84 12.80 -11.90
N ALA A 270 13.49 11.52 -11.77
CA ALA A 270 12.10 11.09 -11.86
C ALA A 270 11.28 11.61 -10.67
N ARG A 271 10.11 12.18 -10.93
CA ARG A 271 9.10 12.55 -9.91
C ARG A 271 8.13 11.41 -9.64
N THR A 272 7.90 10.58 -10.65
CA THR A 272 7.01 9.42 -10.57
C THR A 272 7.79 8.19 -11.00
N VAL A 273 7.80 7.16 -10.17
CA VAL A 273 8.49 5.89 -10.44
C VAL A 273 7.49 4.75 -10.32
N HIS A 274 7.39 3.95 -11.37
CA HIS A 274 6.58 2.75 -11.45
C HIS A 274 7.48 1.53 -11.64
N ILE A 275 7.46 0.60 -10.69
CA ILE A 275 8.21 -0.66 -10.74
C ILE A 275 7.21 -1.80 -10.84
N TYR A 276 7.26 -2.53 -11.95
CA TYR A 276 6.44 -3.71 -12.20
C TYR A 276 7.34 -4.93 -12.32
N ALA A 277 7.23 -5.86 -11.36
CA ALA A 277 7.92 -7.14 -11.42
C ALA A 277 6.91 -8.28 -11.54
N THR A 278 7.06 -9.15 -12.53
CA THR A 278 6.13 -10.29 -12.70
C THR A 278 6.36 -11.40 -11.67
N ASN A 279 7.53 -11.44 -11.02
CA ASN A 279 7.87 -12.42 -10.00
C ASN A 279 8.25 -11.74 -8.66
N THR A 280 9.43 -11.12 -8.59
CA THR A 280 10.00 -10.61 -7.33
C THR A 280 10.55 -9.20 -7.46
N VAL A 281 10.22 -8.31 -6.52
CA VAL A 281 10.96 -7.06 -6.32
C VAL A 281 11.91 -7.19 -5.14
N PHE A 282 13.17 -6.78 -5.34
CA PHE A 282 14.17 -6.68 -4.29
C PHE A 282 14.24 -5.22 -3.83
N VAL A 283 13.78 -4.94 -2.61
CA VAL A 283 13.89 -3.61 -2.00
C VAL A 283 15.21 -3.57 -1.25
N ASP A 284 16.26 -3.14 -1.95
CA ASP A 284 17.67 -3.27 -1.56
C ASP A 284 18.40 -1.94 -1.37
N ALA A 285 17.74 -0.81 -1.68
CA ALA A 285 18.29 0.52 -1.51
C ALA A 285 17.27 1.51 -0.94
N ASP A 286 17.80 2.58 -0.36
CA ASP A 286 17.01 3.73 0.03
C ASP A 286 16.49 4.46 -1.21
N VAL A 287 15.25 4.94 -1.14
CA VAL A 287 14.59 5.70 -2.21
C VAL A 287 14.31 7.09 -1.68
N ALA A 288 14.76 8.12 -2.39
CA ALA A 288 14.47 9.52 -2.08
C ALA A 288 13.75 10.17 -3.27
N LEU A 289 12.45 10.43 -3.11
CA LEU A 289 11.59 11.05 -4.12
C LEU A 289 10.74 12.13 -3.43
N PRO A 290 11.32 13.30 -3.10
CA PRO A 290 10.66 14.29 -2.26
C PRO A 290 9.38 14.83 -2.91
N GLY A 291 8.23 14.62 -2.28
CA GLY A 291 6.92 14.95 -2.84
C GLY A 291 6.51 14.10 -4.07
N GLY A 292 7.31 13.09 -4.42
CA GLY A 292 7.12 12.26 -5.61
C GLY A 292 6.13 11.11 -5.42
N ARG A 293 5.97 10.31 -6.47
CA ARG A 293 5.12 9.11 -6.46
C ARG A 293 5.95 7.85 -6.70
N LEU A 294 5.78 6.86 -5.86
CA LEU A 294 6.39 5.54 -6.02
C LEU A 294 5.31 4.46 -6.00
N VAL A 295 5.24 3.70 -7.10
CA VAL A 295 4.38 2.54 -7.23
C VAL A 295 5.25 1.32 -7.45
N ILE A 296 5.08 0.30 -6.62
CA ILE A 296 5.75 -0.98 -6.77
C ILE A 296 4.70 -2.07 -6.75
N VAL A 297 4.68 -2.89 -7.79
CA VAL A 297 3.74 -4.02 -7.93
C VAL A 297 4.53 -5.27 -8.25
N ALA A 298 4.51 -6.22 -7.33
CA ALA A 298 5.19 -7.50 -7.50
C ALA A 298 4.51 -8.58 -6.64
N PRO A 299 4.31 -9.82 -7.14
CA PRO A 299 3.76 -10.90 -6.32
C PRO A 299 4.58 -11.18 -5.06
N ARG A 300 5.90 -11.07 -5.16
CA ARG A 300 6.85 -11.29 -4.06
C ARG A 300 7.73 -10.07 -3.85
N TRP A 301 7.93 -9.71 -2.60
CA TRP A 301 8.82 -8.64 -2.15
C TRP A 301 9.87 -9.26 -1.25
N GLU A 302 11.14 -9.00 -1.56
CA GLU A 302 12.27 -9.35 -0.71
C GLU A 302 12.97 -8.06 -0.28
N VAL A 303 12.79 -7.71 0.99
CA VAL A 303 13.31 -6.48 1.57
C VAL A 303 14.65 -6.80 2.22
N LEU A 304 15.72 -6.33 1.58
CA LEU A 304 17.09 -6.57 1.99
C LEU A 304 17.58 -5.42 2.88
N GLY A 305 18.03 -5.72 4.09
CA GLY A 305 18.44 -4.68 5.05
C GLY A 305 17.25 -3.89 5.60
N SER A 306 17.38 -2.60 5.84
CA SER A 306 16.30 -1.76 6.39
C SER A 306 16.12 -0.49 5.55
N PRO A 307 15.68 -0.64 4.29
CA PRO A 307 15.64 0.46 3.34
C PRO A 307 14.62 1.52 3.77
N LYS A 308 14.98 2.78 3.56
CA LYS A 308 14.14 3.95 3.78
C LYS A 308 13.58 4.45 2.45
N ILE A 309 12.26 4.54 2.37
CA ILE A 309 11.54 5.16 1.27
C ILE A 309 11.08 6.55 1.74
N ASP A 310 11.86 7.57 1.40
CA ASP A 310 11.64 8.97 1.74
C ASP A 310 10.91 9.71 0.61
N LEU A 311 9.62 9.94 0.82
CA LEU A 311 8.75 10.73 -0.05
C LEU A 311 8.37 12.07 0.58
N ASN A 312 9.12 12.55 1.57
CA ASN A 312 8.75 13.75 2.33
C ASN A 312 8.73 14.99 1.43
N GLY A 313 7.84 15.93 1.75
CA GLY A 313 7.80 17.22 1.08
C GLY A 313 9.04 18.06 1.39
N GLN A 314 9.46 18.87 0.42
CA GLN A 314 10.57 19.80 0.60
C GLN A 314 10.18 20.96 1.55
N PRO A 315 11.11 21.44 2.39
CA PRO A 315 10.88 22.66 3.17
C PRO A 315 10.58 23.87 2.28
N GLY A 316 9.72 24.76 2.79
CA GLY A 316 9.43 26.03 2.14
C GLY A 316 10.63 26.98 2.22
N PRO A 317 10.80 27.87 1.24
CA PRO A 317 11.91 28.83 1.25
C PRO A 317 11.73 29.84 2.39
N ASP A 318 12.82 30.12 3.11
CA ASP A 318 12.85 31.20 4.10
C ASP A 318 12.77 32.56 3.40
N ALA A 319 12.09 33.53 4.01
CA ALA A 319 11.93 34.88 3.46
C ALA A 319 13.19 35.77 3.57
N GLY A 320 14.37 35.18 3.83
CA GLY A 320 15.66 35.86 3.78
C GLY A 320 15.98 36.80 4.96
N GLY A 321 17.11 37.53 4.82
CA GLY A 321 17.73 38.34 5.87
C GLY A 321 16.99 39.64 6.23
N LYS A 322 17.47 40.40 7.22
CA LYS A 322 16.77 41.61 7.71
C LYS A 322 16.43 42.62 6.61
N PRO A 323 15.30 43.36 6.72
CA PRO A 323 15.02 44.52 5.89
C PRO A 323 16.17 45.52 5.96
N GLY A 324 16.38 46.25 4.86
CA GLY A 324 17.38 47.33 4.82
C GLY A 324 17.11 48.37 5.92
N PRO A 325 18.13 49.12 6.35
CA PRO A 325 17.96 50.15 7.37
C PRO A 325 16.93 51.19 6.89
N PRO A 326 15.99 51.59 7.76
CA PRO A 326 15.00 52.63 7.44
C PRO A 326 15.65 54.01 7.34
N ASP A 327 14.96 54.93 6.68
CA ASP A 327 15.28 56.36 6.73
C ASP A 327 15.01 56.93 8.13
N SER A 328 15.68 58.03 8.50
CA SER A 328 15.52 58.66 9.81
C SER A 328 14.07 59.07 10.09
N GLY A 329 13.55 58.69 11.26
CA GLY A 329 12.18 58.94 11.70
C GLY A 329 11.10 58.06 11.03
N SER A 330 11.46 57.18 10.09
CA SER A 330 10.51 56.28 9.43
C SER A 330 10.32 54.97 10.20
N ARG A 331 9.13 54.37 10.09
CA ARG A 331 8.86 53.03 10.64
C ARG A 331 9.73 52.00 9.90
N GLY A 332 10.23 51.02 10.63
CA GLY A 332 10.89 49.87 10.04
C GLY A 332 9.96 49.08 9.12
N ALA A 333 10.49 48.48 8.06
CA ALA A 333 9.68 47.67 7.16
C ALA A 333 9.21 46.38 7.84
N ASP A 334 7.97 45.97 7.62
CA ASP A 334 7.48 44.69 8.11
C ASP A 334 8.22 43.53 7.42
N GLY A 335 8.33 42.40 8.13
CA GLY A 335 8.91 41.19 7.60
C GLY A 335 7.99 40.48 6.60
N GLU A 336 8.58 39.95 5.53
CA GLU A 336 7.91 39.07 4.57
C GLU A 336 7.59 37.69 5.18
N ALA A 337 6.47 37.11 4.77
CA ALA A 337 6.08 35.76 5.21
C ALA A 337 7.00 34.70 4.60
N GLY A 338 7.28 33.64 5.35
CA GLY A 338 8.01 32.49 4.85
C GLY A 338 7.20 31.72 3.80
N GLY A 339 7.88 31.06 2.86
CA GLY A 339 7.23 30.24 1.83
C GLY A 339 6.60 28.97 2.42
N PRO A 340 5.52 28.45 1.82
CA PRO A 340 4.92 27.20 2.28
C PRO A 340 5.83 26.00 2.01
N GLY A 341 5.76 24.97 2.86
CA GLY A 341 6.38 23.68 2.61
C GLY A 341 5.64 22.90 1.51
N SER A 342 6.38 22.10 0.75
CA SER A 342 5.81 21.24 -0.29
C SER A 342 5.03 20.07 0.31
N PRO A 343 4.01 19.53 -0.37
CA PRO A 343 3.29 18.35 0.11
C PRO A 343 4.19 17.10 0.11
N GLY A 344 3.87 16.15 1.00
CA GLY A 344 4.43 14.81 0.98
C GLY A 344 3.94 14.00 -0.23
N GLY A 345 4.72 13.00 -0.63
CA GLY A 345 4.49 12.19 -1.82
C GLY A 345 3.44 11.08 -1.65
N SER A 346 3.34 10.21 -2.65
CA SER A 346 2.41 9.07 -2.63
C SER A 346 3.11 7.74 -2.87
N PHE A 347 2.90 6.78 -1.98
CA PHE A 347 3.41 5.42 -2.09
C PHE A 347 2.27 4.40 -2.26
N LEU A 348 2.43 3.49 -3.22
CA LEU A 348 1.60 2.30 -3.36
C LEU A 348 2.49 1.06 -3.54
N GLY A 349 2.50 0.19 -2.53
CA GLY A 349 3.14 -1.11 -2.60
C GLY A 349 2.11 -2.23 -2.68
N VAL A 350 2.13 -3.04 -3.73
CA VAL A 350 1.25 -4.19 -3.89
C VAL A 350 2.07 -5.47 -3.95
N GLY A 351 1.73 -6.42 -3.08
CA GLY A 351 2.35 -7.74 -3.13
C GLY A 351 1.58 -8.82 -2.38
N ALA A 352 1.92 -10.08 -2.65
CA ALA A 352 1.32 -11.22 -1.98
C ALA A 352 2.22 -11.78 -0.87
N THR A 353 3.53 -11.85 -1.13
CA THR A 353 4.48 -12.40 -0.17
C THR A 353 5.53 -11.34 0.14
N PHE A 354 5.73 -11.02 1.42
CA PHE A 354 6.75 -10.07 1.87
C PHE A 354 7.74 -10.82 2.75
N ILE A 355 9.02 -10.77 2.39
CA ILE A 355 10.11 -11.51 3.03
C ILE A 355 11.20 -10.53 3.44
N GLY A 356 11.81 -10.79 4.59
CA GLY A 356 12.86 -9.95 5.14
C GLY A 356 12.31 -8.90 6.10
N ASN A 357 12.99 -7.76 6.16
CA ASN A 357 12.63 -6.67 7.05
C ASN A 357 11.47 -5.83 6.48
N LYS A 358 11.03 -4.84 7.24
CA LYS A 358 9.98 -3.92 6.82
C LYS A 358 10.65 -2.64 6.29
N PRO A 359 10.31 -2.19 5.08
CA PRO A 359 10.79 -0.89 4.61
C PRO A 359 10.14 0.21 5.45
N ARG A 360 10.91 1.26 5.78
CA ARG A 360 10.36 2.44 6.45
C ARG A 360 9.90 3.42 5.39
N VAL A 361 8.62 3.76 5.36
CA VAL A 361 8.05 4.69 4.38
C VAL A 361 7.65 5.97 5.08
N THR A 362 8.19 7.11 4.65
CA THR A 362 7.81 8.43 5.15
C THR A 362 7.29 9.28 4.00
N ALA A 363 6.09 9.83 4.16
CA ALA A 363 5.50 10.75 3.20
C ALA A 363 4.91 11.96 3.95
N ASP A 364 5.71 12.55 4.81
CA ASP A 364 5.33 13.72 5.61
C ASP A 364 5.36 14.98 4.75
N GLY A 365 4.54 15.97 5.09
CA GLY A 365 4.60 17.29 4.47
C GLY A 365 5.88 18.05 4.84
N GLY A 366 6.35 18.91 3.95
CA GLY A 366 7.52 19.74 4.17
C GLY A 366 7.27 20.81 5.23
N ARG A 367 8.30 21.18 6.01
CA ARG A 367 8.20 22.30 6.95
C ARG A 367 8.02 23.63 6.21
N GLY A 368 7.15 24.52 6.70
CA GLY A 368 7.06 25.87 6.17
C GLY A 368 8.35 26.67 6.39
N GLY A 369 8.68 27.57 5.47
CA GLY A 369 9.83 28.47 5.58
C GLY A 369 9.65 29.48 6.71
N ARG A 370 10.75 29.95 7.28
CA ARG A 370 10.76 30.99 8.30
C ARG A 370 10.38 32.35 7.71
N GLY A 371 9.55 33.11 8.43
CA GLY A 371 9.25 34.51 8.11
C GLY A 371 10.45 35.44 8.36
N ARG A 372 10.55 36.51 7.58
CA ARG A 372 11.62 37.51 7.68
C ARG A 372 11.44 38.31 8.97
N ASP A 373 12.53 38.63 9.67
CA ASP A 373 12.47 39.55 10.80
C ASP A 373 12.03 40.95 10.31
N GLY A 374 11.26 41.70 11.09
CA GLY A 374 10.92 43.10 10.81
C GLY A 374 12.14 44.00 10.89
N GLY A 375 12.12 45.10 10.15
CA GLY A 375 13.14 46.13 10.16
C GLY A 375 13.06 46.96 11.43
N ASP A 376 14.20 47.37 11.96
CA ASP A 376 14.23 48.34 13.05
C ASP A 376 13.69 49.69 12.55
N GLY A 377 13.18 50.53 13.44
CA GLY A 377 12.71 51.88 13.13
C GLY A 377 13.83 52.90 13.00
N GLY A 378 13.62 53.92 12.18
CA GLY A 378 14.58 54.98 11.92
C GLY A 378 14.83 55.83 13.17
N SER A 379 16.09 56.19 13.40
CA SER A 379 16.42 57.13 14.49
C SER A 379 15.74 58.47 14.27
N GLY A 380 15.29 59.14 15.33
CA GLY A 380 14.60 60.41 15.21
C GLY A 380 15.48 61.50 14.58
N SER A 381 14.89 62.38 13.78
CA SER A 381 15.65 63.44 13.08
C SER A 381 16.44 64.34 14.05
N PRO A 382 17.64 64.82 13.65
CA PRO A 382 18.36 65.85 14.39
C PRO A 382 17.47 67.07 14.63
N GLY A 383 17.26 67.45 15.89
CA GLY A 383 16.31 68.50 16.28
C GLY A 383 15.17 68.04 17.20
N GLY A 384 15.10 66.74 17.51
CA GLY A 384 14.22 66.21 18.55
C GLY A 384 12.94 65.55 18.05
N GLY A 385 12.97 64.96 16.86
CA GLY A 385 11.93 64.02 16.42
C GLY A 385 11.95 62.73 17.24
N ASP A 386 10.79 62.13 17.47
CA ASP A 386 10.69 60.77 18.01
C ASP A 386 11.25 59.77 16.96
N GLY A 387 11.82 58.66 17.40
CA GLY A 387 12.23 57.58 16.48
C GLY A 387 11.00 56.90 15.87
N GLY A 388 11.14 56.34 14.68
CA GLY A 388 10.07 55.53 14.07
C GLY A 388 9.91 54.19 14.79
N ASP A 389 8.72 53.60 14.74
CA ASP A 389 8.48 52.28 15.32
C ASP A 389 9.19 51.17 14.53
N GLY A 390 9.41 50.01 15.14
CA GLY A 390 9.88 48.83 14.41
C GLY A 390 8.80 48.27 13.48
N GLY A 391 9.23 47.53 12.46
CA GLY A 391 8.34 46.70 11.64
C GLY A 391 7.95 45.42 12.35
N ASP A 392 6.78 44.87 12.04
CA ASP A 392 6.34 43.58 12.56
C ASP A 392 7.16 42.44 11.91
N GLY A 393 7.32 41.32 12.63
CA GLY A 393 7.97 40.14 12.08
C GLY A 393 7.05 39.43 11.08
N GLY A 394 7.63 38.92 10.00
CA GLY A 394 6.88 38.15 9.00
C GLY A 394 6.36 36.83 9.57
N VAL A 395 5.17 36.42 9.18
CA VAL A 395 4.62 35.13 9.65
C VAL A 395 5.38 33.96 9.03
N GLY A 396 5.56 32.88 9.80
CA GLY A 396 6.12 31.64 9.26
C GLY A 396 5.19 31.00 8.23
N GLY A 397 5.79 30.42 7.20
CA GLY A 397 5.10 29.72 6.12
C GLY A 397 4.32 28.52 6.63
N LEU A 398 3.23 28.17 5.94
CA LEU A 398 2.46 26.97 6.28
C LEU A 398 3.28 25.72 6.00
N GLY A 399 3.11 24.69 6.82
CA GLY A 399 3.65 23.37 6.49
C GLY A 399 2.90 22.74 5.32
N GLY A 400 3.58 21.85 4.61
CA GLY A 400 3.01 21.06 3.52
C GLY A 400 2.02 20.03 4.04
N GLN A 401 1.09 19.62 3.19
CA GLN A 401 0.15 18.54 3.53
C GLN A 401 0.87 17.20 3.56
N ARG A 402 0.42 16.30 4.43
CA ARG A 402 0.88 14.91 4.45
C ARG A 402 0.56 14.22 3.12
N GLY A 403 1.46 13.35 2.73
CA GLY A 403 1.28 12.41 1.64
C GLY A 403 0.45 11.20 2.03
N ARG A 404 0.44 10.19 1.15
CA ARG A 404 -0.28 8.92 1.34
C ARG A 404 0.65 7.76 1.12
N ALA A 405 0.60 6.76 1.99
CA ALA A 405 1.31 5.51 1.79
C ALA A 405 0.36 4.33 2.04
N LEU A 406 0.23 3.47 1.04
CA LEU A 406 -0.64 2.31 1.08
C LEU A 406 0.14 1.05 0.72
N PHE A 407 0.03 0.04 1.59
CA PHE A 407 0.46 -1.31 1.28
C PHE A 407 -0.77 -2.20 1.12
N VAL A 408 -0.85 -2.90 0.00
CA VAL A 408 -1.90 -3.86 -0.29
C VAL A 408 -1.28 -5.26 -0.24
N ASN A 409 -1.57 -6.00 0.82
CA ASN A 409 -1.24 -7.41 0.88
C ASN A 409 -2.36 -8.27 0.29
N LEU A 410 -2.09 -8.90 -0.86
CA LEU A 410 -3.05 -9.73 -1.58
C LEU A 410 -3.46 -11.02 -0.84
N VAL A 411 -2.74 -11.39 0.22
CA VAL A 411 -2.97 -12.63 0.99
C VAL A 411 -3.73 -12.37 2.28
N GLY A 412 -4.06 -11.11 2.57
CA GLY A 412 -4.72 -10.73 3.82
C GLY A 412 -3.86 -10.94 5.07
N GLN A 413 -2.58 -11.28 4.93
CA GLN A 413 -1.65 -11.23 6.05
C GLN A 413 -1.42 -9.76 6.40
N VAL A 414 -1.56 -9.42 7.68
CA VAL A 414 -1.33 -8.06 8.17
C VAL A 414 0.17 -7.76 8.05
N PHE A 415 0.55 -7.09 6.97
CA PHE A 415 1.90 -6.58 6.80
C PHE A 415 1.99 -5.23 7.53
N GLN A 416 2.43 -5.26 8.79
CA GLN A 416 2.62 -4.05 9.59
C GLN A 416 3.85 -3.29 9.10
N ASN A 417 3.67 -2.14 8.49
CA ASN A 417 4.76 -1.28 8.03
C ASN A 417 4.98 -0.10 8.97
N ASP A 418 6.23 0.37 9.05
CA ASP A 418 6.55 1.65 9.65
C ASP A 418 6.26 2.75 8.61
N VAL A 419 5.06 3.33 8.73
CA VAL A 419 4.55 4.36 7.82
C VAL A 419 4.34 5.66 8.60
N SER A 420 5.01 6.72 8.17
CA SER A 420 4.77 8.08 8.67
C SER A 420 4.09 8.93 7.61
N THR A 421 2.96 9.54 7.98
CA THR A 421 2.22 10.52 7.17
C THR A 421 1.69 11.65 8.08
N ALA A 422 2.56 12.61 8.39
CA ALA A 422 2.24 13.80 9.16
C ALA A 422 2.23 15.06 8.29
N ASP A 423 1.37 16.01 8.63
CA ASP A 423 1.45 17.34 8.00
C ASP A 423 2.76 18.00 8.45
N GLY A 424 3.36 18.77 7.54
CA GLY A 424 4.55 19.53 7.84
C GLY A 424 4.27 20.55 8.94
N PRO A 425 5.23 20.82 9.83
CA PRO A 425 5.06 21.89 10.80
C PRO A 425 5.10 23.25 10.10
N ARG A 426 4.42 24.23 10.69
CA ARG A 426 4.54 25.65 10.29
C ARG A 426 5.99 26.10 10.46
N GLY A 427 6.44 26.98 9.58
CA GLY A 427 7.69 27.71 9.76
C GLY A 427 7.65 28.64 10.95
N ASP A 428 8.82 29.02 11.43
CA ASP A 428 8.93 29.97 12.53
C ASP A 428 8.55 31.38 12.05
N GLY A 429 7.94 32.18 12.92
CA GLY A 429 7.77 33.61 12.64
C GLY A 429 9.10 34.36 12.67
N GLY A 430 9.16 35.45 11.91
CA GLY A 430 10.16 36.48 12.07
C GLY A 430 9.95 37.23 13.38
N ARG A 431 11.03 37.79 13.93
CA ARG A 431 10.96 38.68 15.08
C ARG A 431 10.57 40.09 14.63
N GLY A 432 9.82 40.83 15.43
CA GLY A 432 9.61 42.26 15.19
C GLY A 432 10.92 43.05 15.29
N GLY A 433 10.98 44.17 14.58
CA GLY A 433 12.07 45.13 14.66
C GLY A 433 11.99 45.99 15.93
N TYR A 434 13.12 46.53 16.32
CA TYR A 434 13.19 47.46 17.45
C TYR A 434 12.75 48.86 17.03
N GLY A 435 12.08 49.59 17.92
CA GLY A 435 11.80 51.02 17.70
C GLY A 435 13.09 51.84 17.61
N GLY A 436 13.06 52.88 16.78
CA GLY A 436 14.17 53.82 16.59
C GLY A 436 14.47 54.61 17.85
N THR A 437 15.76 54.87 18.09
CA THR A 437 16.15 55.65 19.28
C THR A 437 15.76 57.12 19.12
N SER A 438 15.09 57.68 20.13
CA SER A 438 14.86 59.11 20.22
C SER A 438 16.18 59.79 20.63
N THR A 439 16.64 60.80 19.87
CA THR A 439 17.85 61.54 20.24
C THR A 439 17.69 62.20 21.61
N ALA A 440 18.77 62.29 22.40
CA ALA A 440 18.75 62.72 23.81
C ALA A 440 18.07 64.09 24.08
N HIS A 441 17.85 64.90 23.04
CA HIS A 441 17.15 66.18 23.13
C HIS A 441 15.65 66.06 23.44
N SER A 442 14.95 65.03 22.93
CA SER A 442 13.51 64.86 23.20
C SER A 442 13.24 64.37 24.63
N ALA A 443 14.10 63.51 25.18
CA ALA A 443 14.04 63.07 26.58
C ALA A 443 14.19 64.25 27.57
N ARG A 444 15.07 65.21 27.24
CA ARG A 444 15.24 66.45 28.02
C ARG A 444 14.01 67.36 27.95
N ARG A 445 13.35 67.44 26.78
CA ARG A 445 12.15 68.25 26.57
C ARG A 445 10.91 67.66 27.26
N ARG A 446 10.73 66.33 27.25
CA ARG A 446 9.67 65.65 28.02
C ARG A 446 9.88 65.77 29.54
N ARG A 447 11.13 65.73 30.02
CA ARG A 447 11.44 66.05 31.43
C ARG A 447 11.10 67.49 31.81
N ARG A 448 11.38 68.47 30.94
CA ARG A 448 10.99 69.88 31.19
C ARG A 448 9.47 70.06 31.17
N ARG A 449 8.76 69.48 30.20
CA ARG A 449 7.28 69.55 30.17
C ARG A 449 6.63 68.92 31.42
N ARG A 450 7.16 67.81 31.93
CA ARG A 450 6.70 67.23 33.20
C ARG A 450 7.08 68.03 34.45
N GLN A 451 8.10 68.89 34.38
CA GLN A 451 8.42 69.84 35.46
C GLN A 451 7.56 71.10 35.38
N ASP A 452 7.18 71.54 34.17
CA ASP A 452 6.28 72.67 33.96
C ASP A 452 4.80 72.29 34.15
N GLU A 453 4.44 71.01 33.97
CA GLU A 453 3.13 70.42 34.27
C GLU A 453 3.12 69.65 35.61
N ALA A 454 4.04 69.96 36.52
CA ALA A 454 3.93 69.49 37.91
C ALA A 454 2.61 70.04 38.49
N PRO A 455 1.66 69.18 38.86
CA PRO A 455 0.34 69.66 39.19
C PRO A 455 0.39 70.29 40.59
N SER A 456 -0.10 71.53 40.69
CA SER A 456 -0.30 72.24 41.95
C SER A 456 -1.32 71.50 42.82
N TRP A 457 -0.88 70.50 43.58
CA TRP A 457 -1.73 69.74 44.50
C TRP A 457 -1.53 70.27 45.92
N ILE A 458 -2.40 71.18 46.34
CA ILE A 458 -2.93 71.33 47.72
C ILE A 458 -4.32 72.01 47.62
N PRO A 459 -5.39 71.63 48.35
CA PRO A 459 -6.03 70.31 48.47
C PRO A 459 -7.56 70.38 48.18
N SER A 460 -8.11 69.48 47.38
CA SER A 460 -9.58 69.34 47.20
C SER A 460 -10.10 68.06 47.87
N ALA A 461 -9.93 67.96 49.18
CA ALA A 461 -10.39 66.82 49.99
C ALA A 461 -11.92 66.78 50.22
N ILE A 462 -12.75 67.41 49.36
CA ILE A 462 -14.20 67.56 49.62
C ILE A 462 -15.10 66.90 48.55
N SER A 463 -14.63 66.59 47.34
CA SER A 463 -15.54 66.00 46.32
C SER A 463 -15.68 64.46 46.40
N ALA A 464 -14.72 63.75 47.00
CA ALA A 464 -14.72 62.28 47.02
C ALA A 464 -15.77 61.65 47.97
N VAL A 465 -16.35 62.42 48.89
CA VAL A 465 -17.38 61.93 49.83
C VAL A 465 -18.79 62.01 49.21
N ALA A 466 -19.03 62.91 48.25
CA ALA A 466 -20.35 63.10 47.64
C ALA A 466 -20.72 61.99 46.64
N ASP A 467 -19.73 61.41 45.94
CA ASP A 467 -19.99 60.41 44.91
C ASP A 467 -20.21 59.00 45.49
N VAL A 468 -19.63 58.70 46.66
CA VAL A 468 -19.86 57.43 47.38
C VAL A 468 -21.26 57.39 48.00
N ALA A 469 -21.81 58.53 48.43
CA ALA A 469 -23.17 58.61 48.99
C ALA A 469 -24.27 58.44 47.93
N LYS A 470 -24.04 58.87 46.68
CA LYS A 470 -24.99 58.67 45.57
C LYS A 470 -25.02 57.23 45.06
N ALA A 471 -23.93 56.49 45.18
CA ALA A 471 -23.84 55.10 44.72
C ALA A 471 -24.57 54.09 45.63
N LEU A 472 -24.91 54.47 46.87
CA LEU A 472 -25.57 53.57 47.84
C LEU A 472 -27.11 53.64 47.84
N ILE A 473 -27.73 54.62 47.18
CA ILE A 473 -29.19 54.85 47.25
C ILE A 473 -29.97 54.26 46.07
N ASN A 474 -29.32 53.92 44.94
CA ASN A 474 -30.01 53.39 43.75
C ASN A 474 -29.49 52.00 43.34
N ARG A 475 -30.01 50.94 43.97
CA ARG A 475 -30.01 49.58 43.42
C ARG A 475 -31.44 49.10 43.22
N PRO A 476 -31.96 49.04 41.98
CA PRO A 476 -33.12 48.22 41.67
C PRO A 476 -32.69 46.80 41.29
N ASP A 477 -33.44 45.83 41.80
CA ASP A 477 -33.39 44.42 41.43
C ASP A 477 -33.46 44.23 39.92
N ARG A 478 -32.56 43.41 39.37
CA ARG A 478 -32.73 42.86 38.02
C ARG A 478 -32.55 41.35 38.00
N HIS A 479 -33.64 40.74 37.58
CA HIS A 479 -33.85 39.35 37.22
C HIS A 479 -32.95 38.91 36.06
N GLY A 480 -32.80 37.59 35.97
CA GLY A 480 -31.92 36.87 35.06
C GLY A 480 -32.18 37.12 33.59
N GLY A 481 -31.06 37.19 32.86
CA GLY A 481 -30.98 37.05 31.42
C GLY A 481 -29.64 36.41 31.09
N GLU A 482 -29.66 35.29 30.38
CA GLU A 482 -28.49 34.57 29.88
C GLU A 482 -27.58 35.52 29.07
N GLN A 483 -26.33 35.64 29.50
CA GLN A 483 -25.27 36.32 28.75
C GLN A 483 -24.64 35.33 27.77
N ALA A 484 -24.61 35.70 26.49
CA ALA A 484 -23.74 35.08 25.51
C ALA A 484 -22.26 35.19 25.96
N PRO A 485 -21.42 34.17 25.72
CA PRO A 485 -20.03 34.20 26.15
C PRO A 485 -19.28 35.34 25.46
N ALA A 486 -18.52 36.09 26.26
CA ALA A 486 -17.65 37.15 25.76
C ALA A 486 -16.62 36.56 24.76
N PRO A 487 -16.27 37.30 23.69
CA PRO A 487 -15.20 36.89 22.80
C PRO A 487 -13.89 36.73 23.60
N PRO A 488 -13.04 35.75 23.24
CA PRO A 488 -11.78 35.55 23.93
C PRO A 488 -10.93 36.83 23.84
N PRO A 489 -10.17 37.17 24.90
CA PRO A 489 -9.27 38.31 24.86
C PRO A 489 -8.23 38.11 23.74
N PRO A 490 -7.79 39.19 23.07
CA PRO A 490 -6.70 39.12 22.10
C PRO A 490 -5.45 38.50 22.76
N PRO A 491 -4.64 37.72 22.03
CA PRO A 491 -3.46 37.09 22.58
C PRO A 491 -2.50 38.16 23.11
N VAL A 492 -2.25 38.12 24.41
CA VAL A 492 -1.19 38.91 25.06
C VAL A 492 0.13 38.27 24.66
N TYR A 493 0.91 38.97 23.83
CA TYR A 493 2.29 38.59 23.56
C TYR A 493 3.11 38.84 24.82
N HIS A 494 3.39 37.75 25.55
CA HIS A 494 4.40 37.77 26.60
C HIS A 494 5.78 37.94 25.97
N ASP A 495 6.41 39.04 26.33
CA ASP A 495 7.83 39.32 26.23
C ASP A 495 8.61 38.26 27.02
N GLY A 496 9.01 37.20 26.33
CA GLY A 496 9.71 36.06 26.90
C GLY A 496 10.98 36.46 27.66
N ARG A 497 10.91 36.37 28.99
CA ARG A 497 12.06 36.03 29.84
C ARG A 497 11.82 34.62 30.39
N PRO A 498 12.81 33.70 30.30
CA PRO A 498 12.62 32.32 30.72
C PRO A 498 12.75 32.18 32.25
N GLY A 499 11.70 31.66 32.88
CA GLY A 499 11.71 31.11 34.23
C GLY A 499 11.65 29.59 34.18
N ARG A 500 12.61 28.92 34.83
CA ARG A 500 12.57 27.49 35.20
C ARG A 500 11.34 27.22 36.06
N ASP A 501 10.73 26.03 35.91
CA ASP A 501 10.60 25.05 37.00
C ASP A 501 9.89 23.75 36.57
N ASN A 502 10.34 22.65 37.21
CA ASN A 502 9.91 21.27 37.06
C ASN A 502 8.70 20.95 37.98
N SER A 503 7.82 20.01 37.58
CA SER A 503 7.20 18.95 38.43
C SER A 503 6.07 18.26 37.63
N ALA A 504 6.16 16.96 37.33
CA ALA A 504 5.82 15.78 38.16
C ALA A 504 4.31 15.50 38.26
N GLY A 505 3.90 14.36 37.69
CA GLY A 505 2.50 13.91 37.58
C GLY A 505 1.94 13.20 38.81
N SER A 506 0.70 12.72 38.69
CA SER A 506 0.08 11.72 39.56
C SER A 506 -1.24 11.18 38.96
N PRO A 507 -1.75 10.01 39.45
CA PRO A 507 -2.28 8.95 38.60
C PRO A 507 -3.80 8.76 38.67
N GLU A 508 -4.31 7.94 37.75
CA GLU A 508 -5.72 7.54 37.59
C GLU A 508 -6.06 6.27 38.42
N PRO A 509 -7.25 6.16 39.04
CA PRO A 509 -7.66 4.97 39.81
C PRO A 509 -8.48 3.94 38.99
N PRO A 510 -8.60 2.69 39.46
CA PRO A 510 -9.00 1.54 38.64
C PRO A 510 -10.52 1.27 38.66
N ALA A 511 -11.05 0.75 37.55
CA ALA A 511 -12.41 0.21 37.46
C ALA A 511 -12.43 -1.33 37.58
N GLN A 512 -13.44 -1.85 38.29
CA GLN A 512 -13.72 -3.27 38.54
C GLN A 512 -14.45 -3.97 37.36
N PRO A 513 -14.45 -5.33 37.27
CA PRO A 513 -14.84 -6.05 36.06
C PRO A 513 -16.35 -6.41 35.99
N LEU A 514 -16.86 -6.49 34.75
CA LEU A 514 -18.17 -7.03 34.34
C LEU A 514 -18.02 -8.46 33.72
N PRO A 515 -19.12 -9.23 33.54
CA PRO A 515 -19.11 -10.69 33.59
C PRO A 515 -18.52 -11.45 32.38
N THR A 516 -18.15 -12.69 32.67
CA THR A 516 -17.36 -13.66 31.88
C THR A 516 -18.09 -14.26 30.67
N LEU A 517 -18.32 -13.48 29.62
CA LEU A 517 -18.67 -14.01 28.29
C LEU A 517 -18.02 -13.26 27.10
N TRP A 518 -17.06 -12.37 27.38
CA TRP A 518 -16.46 -11.46 26.38
C TRP A 518 -14.92 -11.46 26.32
N GLN A 519 -14.24 -12.43 26.94
CA GLN A 519 -12.76 -12.42 27.06
C GLN A 519 -11.99 -12.72 25.76
N SER A 520 -12.66 -13.02 24.65
CA SER A 520 -12.01 -13.24 23.34
C SER A 520 -12.10 -12.05 22.37
N VAL A 521 -12.79 -10.96 22.75
CA VAL A 521 -12.89 -9.76 21.90
C VAL A 521 -11.90 -8.70 22.40
N PRO A 522 -10.92 -8.26 21.58
CA PRO A 522 -9.95 -7.25 22.00
C PRO A 522 -10.66 -5.95 22.45
N PRO A 523 -10.25 -5.32 23.57
CA PRO A 523 -10.91 -4.12 24.12
C PRO A 523 -11.10 -2.97 23.12
N ARG A 524 -10.20 -2.85 22.14
CA ARG A 524 -10.29 -1.85 21.06
C ARG A 524 -11.42 -2.11 20.07
N VAL A 525 -11.82 -3.37 19.86
CA VAL A 525 -12.92 -3.74 18.97
C VAL A 525 -14.27 -3.37 19.61
N LEU A 526 -14.39 -3.59 20.92
CA LEU A 526 -15.55 -3.14 21.72
C LEU A 526 -15.64 -1.62 21.74
N GLN A 527 -14.54 -0.92 22.02
CA GLN A 527 -14.49 0.56 22.02
C GLN A 527 -14.81 1.16 20.64
N HIS A 528 -14.42 0.50 19.55
CA HIS A 528 -14.75 0.92 18.19
C HIS A 528 -16.20 0.63 17.81
N ALA A 529 -16.76 -0.49 18.28
CA ALA A 529 -18.16 -0.85 18.06
C ALA A 529 -19.11 0.07 18.84
N GLU A 530 -18.78 0.40 20.09
CA GLU A 530 -19.53 1.32 20.94
C GLU A 530 -19.49 2.75 20.39
N SER A 531 -18.30 3.27 20.02
CA SER A 531 -18.18 4.60 19.39
C SER A 531 -18.82 4.71 18.00
N SER A 532 -18.99 3.57 17.29
CA SER A 532 -19.66 3.54 15.98
C SER A 532 -21.18 3.36 16.05
N ALA A 533 -21.72 2.94 17.20
CA ALA A 533 -23.15 2.68 17.40
C ALA A 533 -23.99 3.98 17.51
N ASP A 534 -23.36 5.10 17.90
CA ASP A 534 -24.01 6.41 18.00
C ASP A 534 -24.11 7.15 16.65
N HIS A 535 -23.56 6.58 15.57
CA HIS A 535 -23.64 7.18 14.24
C HIS A 535 -24.92 6.72 13.50
N PRO A 536 -25.89 7.62 13.21
CA PRO A 536 -27.23 7.25 12.73
C PRO A 536 -27.22 6.48 11.40
N TYR A 537 -26.21 6.68 10.57
CA TYR A 537 -26.05 5.97 9.29
C TYR A 537 -25.37 4.59 9.42
N ARG A 538 -24.56 4.34 10.46
CA ARG A 538 -23.83 3.06 10.62
C ARG A 538 -24.65 2.00 11.36
N ARG A 539 -25.66 2.43 12.13
CA ARG A 539 -26.53 1.50 12.89
C ARG A 539 -27.21 0.49 11.99
N ARG A 540 -27.62 0.89 10.78
CA ARG A 540 -28.32 0.03 9.81
C ARG A 540 -27.38 -1.00 9.20
N ASP A 541 -26.16 -0.61 8.87
CA ASP A 541 -25.16 -1.50 8.25
C ASP A 541 -24.56 -2.47 9.26
N ILE A 542 -24.34 -2.03 10.50
CA ILE A 542 -23.91 -2.90 11.60
C ILE A 542 -25.01 -3.92 11.94
N GLN A 543 -26.29 -3.51 11.96
CA GLN A 543 -27.39 -4.44 12.18
C GLN A 543 -27.54 -5.45 11.04
N ARG A 544 -27.32 -5.03 9.78
CA ARG A 544 -27.33 -5.90 8.61
C ARG A 544 -26.21 -6.93 8.67
N TYR A 545 -24.98 -6.49 8.96
CA TYR A 545 -23.82 -7.36 9.12
C TYR A 545 -23.99 -8.39 10.25
N LEU A 546 -24.57 -7.97 11.38
CA LEU A 546 -24.87 -8.89 12.50
C LEU A 546 -25.99 -9.89 12.17
N GLN A 547 -26.96 -9.51 11.33
CA GLN A 547 -27.99 -10.43 10.84
C GLN A 547 -27.42 -11.44 9.83
N GLU A 548 -26.53 -11.00 8.95
CA GLU A 548 -25.83 -11.87 7.98
C GLU A 548 -24.88 -12.87 8.67
N LEU A 549 -24.19 -12.44 9.73
CA LEU A 549 -23.38 -13.33 10.58
C LEU A 549 -24.23 -14.40 11.29
N ARG A 550 -25.41 -14.04 11.77
CA ARG A 550 -26.36 -14.98 12.42
C ARG A 550 -26.99 -15.95 11.42
N ALA A 551 -27.14 -15.55 10.17
CA ALA A 551 -27.71 -16.39 9.10
C ALA A 551 -26.67 -17.32 8.45
N SER A 552 -25.38 -17.09 8.68
CA SER A 552 -24.30 -17.89 8.13
C SER A 552 -24.14 -19.21 8.89
N THR A 553 -24.44 -20.33 8.21
CA THR A 553 -24.21 -21.70 8.72
C THR A 553 -22.75 -21.96 9.05
N ALA A 554 -21.80 -21.28 8.39
CA ALA A 554 -20.36 -21.37 8.66
C ALA A 554 -19.97 -20.75 10.02
N PHE A 555 -20.70 -19.74 10.50
CA PHE A 555 -20.45 -19.15 11.82
C PHE A 555 -20.99 -20.05 12.95
N MET A 556 -22.13 -20.70 12.71
CA MET A 556 -22.75 -21.65 13.65
C MET A 556 -22.04 -23.02 13.73
N THR A 557 -21.10 -23.31 12.82
CA THR A 557 -20.28 -24.54 12.87
C THR A 557 -18.91 -24.32 13.51
N LEU A 558 -18.54 -23.07 13.79
CA LEU A 558 -17.28 -22.67 14.41
C LEU A 558 -17.42 -22.16 15.85
N ALA A 559 -18.66 -21.95 16.31
CA ALA A 559 -19.04 -21.74 17.70
C ALA A 559 -19.68 -23.00 18.26
#